data_AF-A0A7C1WN09-F1
#
_entry.id   AF-A0A7C1WN09-F1
#
_cell.length_a   1.000
_cell.length_b   1.000
_cell.length_c   1.000
_cell.angle_alpha   90.00
_cell.angle_beta   90.00
_cell.angle_gamma   90.00
#
_symmetry.space_group_name_H-M   'P 1'
#
loop_
_entity.id
_entity.type
_entity.pdbx_description
1 polymer ?
#
loop_
_entity_poly.entity_id
_entity_poly.type
_entity_poly.pdbx_seq_one_letter_code
_entity_poly.pdbx_strand_id
1 'polypeptide(L)' 'MVRFKQVEEIEKIMRNVEQVRNIGTLAHVDHGKTTTSDSLLMAAGLLSPKGAGK' A
#
# COMPACT_ATOMS: atom_id res chain seq x y z
N MET A 1 -8.92 14.46 2.09
CA MET A 1 -7.62 14.55 1.39
C MET A 1 -6.73 13.44 1.93
N VAL A 2 -6.18 12.58 1.07
CA VAL A 2 -5.32 11.47 1.52
C VAL A 2 -4.06 12.08 2.16
N ARG A 3 -3.80 11.76 3.43
CA ARG A 3 -2.56 12.17 4.11
C ARG A 3 -1.47 11.21 3.69
N PHE A 4 -0.46 11.73 3.00
CA PHE A 4 0.73 10.94 2.68
C PHE A 4 1.50 10.65 3.97
N LYS A 5 1.84 9.38 4.18
CA LYS A 5 2.65 8.97 5.34
C LYS A 5 4.10 9.32 5.07
N GLN A 6 4.74 9.94 6.06
CA GLN A 6 6.18 10.14 6.02
C GLN A 6 6.89 8.85 6.43
N VAL A 7 8.11 8.63 5.91
CA VAL A 7 8.88 7.42 6.16
C VAL A 7 9.10 7.20 7.66
N GLU A 8 9.37 8.28 8.40
CA GLU A 8 9.60 8.28 9.84
C GLU A 8 8.37 7.82 10.64
N GLU A 9 7.15 8.06 10.14
CA GLU A 9 5.91 7.57 10.76
C GLU A 9 5.75 6.06 10.55
N ILE A 10 6.13 5.56 9.36
CA ILE A 10 6.08 4.14 9.01
C ILE A 10 7.08 3.36 9.86
N GLU A 11 8.31 3.85 10.00
CA GLU A 11 9.35 3.22 10.82
C GLU A 11 8.95 3.04 12.28
N LYS A 12 8.23 4.02 12.86
CA LYS A 12 7.70 3.91 14.22
C LYS A 12 6.70 2.77 14.37
N ILE A 13 5.82 2.59 13.38
CA ILE A 13 4.80 1.53 13.38
C ILE A 13 5.45 0.16 13.20
N MET A 14 6.48 0.05 12.34
CA MET A 14 7.19 -1.21 12.07
C MET A 14 7.88 -1.82 13.30
N ARG A 15 8.15 -1.03 14.35
CA ARG A 15 8.74 -1.53 15.60
C ARG A 15 7.80 -2.44 16.40
N ASN A 16 6.48 -2.33 16.21
CA ASN A 16 5.51 -3.19 16.86
C ASN A 16 5.19 -4.42 15.99
N VAL A 17 6.05 -5.44 16.06
CA VAL A 17 5.94 -6.65 15.22
C VAL A 17 4.62 -7.40 15.43
N GLU A 18 4.00 -7.34 16.62
CA GLU A 18 2.71 -7.97 16.90
C GLU A 18 1.57 -7.44 16.00
N GLN A 19 1.73 -6.22 15.47
CA GLN A 19 0.79 -5.58 14.55
C GLN A 19 1.21 -5.66 13.08
N VAL A 20 2.34 -6.29 12.75
CA VAL A 20 2.77 -6.51 11.37
C VAL A 20 2.06 -7.73 10.78
N ARG A 21 1.49 -7.58 9.59
CA ARG A 21 0.88 -8.68 8.82
C ARG A 21 1.51 -8.73 7.44
N ASN A 22 2.34 -9.73 7.21
CA ASN A 22 2.91 -10.00 5.90
C ASN A 22 1.84 -10.64 5.01
N ILE A 23 1.51 -9.99 3.90
CA ILE A 23 0.50 -10.47 2.94
C ILE A 23 1.06 -10.45 1.53
N GLY A 24 0.52 -11.33 0.68
CA GLY A 24 0.77 -11.34 -0.76
C GLY A 24 -0.55 -11.48 -1.51
N THR A 25 -0.65 -10.83 -2.67
CA THR A 25 -1.83 -10.93 -3.54
C THR A 25 -1.48 -11.76 -4.77
N LEU A 26 -2.30 -12.76 -5.07
CA LEU A 26 -2.16 -13.67 -6.21
C LEU A 26 -3.37 -13.52 -7.11
N ALA A 27 -3.15 -13.39 -8.41
CA ALA A 27 -4.21 -13.40 -9.41
C ALA A 27 -3.65 -13.88 -10.75
N HIS A 28 -4.54 -14.30 -11.64
CA HIS A 28 -4.20 -14.57 -13.03
C HIS A 28 -3.73 -13.29 -13.74
N VAL A 29 -3.05 -13.44 -14.87
CA VAL A 29 -2.64 -12.30 -15.72
C VAL A 29 -3.91 -11.52 -16.12
N ASP A 30 -3.79 -10.19 -16.17
CA ASP A 30 -4.87 -9.25 -16.50
C ASP A 30 -6.09 -9.23 -15.56
N HIS A 31 -6.01 -9.86 -14.37
CA HIS A 31 -7.09 -9.85 -13.37
C HIS A 31 -6.94 -8.76 -12.29
N GLY A 32 -6.33 -7.61 -12.64
CA GLY A 32 -6.34 -6.43 -11.76
C GLY A 32 -5.49 -6.55 -10.50
N LYS A 33 -4.48 -7.43 -10.44
CA LYS A 33 -3.54 -7.53 -9.30
C LYS A 33 -2.83 -6.21 -9.02
N THR A 34 -2.34 -5.56 -10.08
CA THR A 34 -1.67 -4.25 -10.01
C THR A 34 -2.64 -3.17 -9.56
N THR A 35 -3.82 -3.08 -10.19
CA THR A 35 -4.89 -2.13 -9.84
C THR A 35 -5.32 -2.25 -8.38
N THR A 36 -5.44 -3.47 -7.87
CA THR A 36 -5.81 -3.73 -6.46
C THR A 36 -4.71 -3.26 -5.52
N SER A 37 -3.45 -3.60 -5.82
CA SER A 37 -2.29 -3.19 -5.02
C SER A 37 -2.15 -1.67 -4.97
N ASP A 38 -2.31 -0.99 -6.12
CA ASP A 38 -2.23 0.47 -6.21
C ASP A 38 -3.34 1.17 -5.45
N SER A 39 -4.55 0.60 -5.47
CA SER A 39 -5.69 1.12 -4.69
C SER A 39 -5.42 1.05 -3.18
N LEU A 40 -4.85 -0.05 -2.70
CA LEU A 40 -4.46 -0.21 -1.30
C LEU A 40 -3.35 0.77 -0.90
N LEU A 41 -2.32 0.93 -1.74
CA LEU A 41 -1.22 1.86 -1.48
C LEU A 41 -1.68 3.32 -1.50
N MET A 42 -2.61 3.69 -2.40
CA MET A 42 -3.24 5.01 -2.39
C MET A 42 -4.03 5.24 -1.10
N ALA A 43 -4.87 4.28 -0.70
CA ALA A 43 -5.67 4.39 0.52
C ALA A 43 -4.78 4.50 1.78
N ALA A 44 -3.62 3.83 1.77
CA ALA A 44 -2.61 3.93 2.83
C ALA A 44 -1.81 5.24 2.82
N GLY A 45 -1.98 6.08 1.79
CA GLY A 45 -1.20 7.31 1.61
C GLY A 45 0.26 7.06 1.23
N LEU A 46 0.55 5.95 0.55
CA LEU A 46 1.89 5.54 0.12
C LEU A 46 2.09 5.74 -1.40
N LEU A 47 1.02 5.88 -2.16
CA LEU A 47 1.06 6.10 -3.60
C LEU A 47 0.20 7.32 -3.98
N SER A 48 0.72 8.17 -4.87
CA SER A 48 -0.04 9.31 -5.36
C SER A 48 -1.10 8.86 -6.38
N PRO A 49 -2.26 9.56 -6.48
CA PRO A 49 -3.28 9.24 -7.47
C PRO A 49 -2.80 9.27 -8.93
N LYS A 50 -1.69 9.97 -9.22
CA LYS A 50 -1.12 10.06 -10.57
C LYS A 50 -0.34 8.80 -10.99
N GLY A 51 0.09 7.99 -10.03
CA GLY A 51 0.92 6.79 -10.25
C GLY A 51 0.17 5.47 -10.07
N ALA A 52 -1.09 5.51 -9.65
CA ALA A 52 -1.89 4.33 -9.36
C ALA A 52 -2.70 3.87 -10.58
N GLY A 53 -2.62 2.58 -10.93
CA GLY A 53 -3.46 1.95 -11.95
C GLY A 53 -3.10 2.34 -13.39
N LYS A 54 -1.87 2.78 -13.64
CA LYS A 54 -1.30 2.88 -15.00
C LYS A 54 -0.64 1.59 -15.42
#